data_AF-A0A1A2B388-F1
#
_entry.id   AF-A0A1A2B388-F1
#
_cell.length_a   1.000
_cell.length_b   1.000
_cell.length_c   1.000
_cell.angle_alpha   90.00
_cell.angle_beta   90.00
_cell.angle_gamma   90.00
#
_symmetry.space_group_name_H-M   'P 1'
#
loop_
_entity.id
_entity.type
_entity.pdbx_description
1 polymer ?
#
loop_
_entity_poly.entity_id
_entity_poly.type
_entity_poly.pdbx_seq_one_letter_code
_entity_poly.pdbx_strand_id
1 'polypeptide(L)'
;MSTTAQKPEPIGTDDDFELLADQVAALKELARRDDVPEGQIYDFGIRWGAALAGRFRRLVHYSCLGLLDDAAERRFQSLCDDLRSVSDLIERYGLARPRFSDTPSHPTLR
;
A
#
# COMPACT_ATOMS: atom_id res chain seq x y z
N MET A 1 34.32 23.66 12.07
CA MET A 1 32.93 24.09 11.89
C MET A 1 32.06 22.87 12.15
N SER A 2 31.24 22.89 13.19
CA SER A 2 30.40 21.77 13.58
C SER A 2 29.21 21.70 12.62
N THR A 3 29.13 20.63 11.83
CA THR A 3 27.96 20.33 11.01
C THR A 3 26.82 19.98 11.96
N THR A 4 25.90 20.91 12.19
CA THR A 4 24.62 20.59 12.80
C THR A 4 23.95 19.55 11.91
N ALA A 5 23.79 18.33 12.41
CA ALA A 5 23.02 17.29 11.75
C ALA A 5 21.60 17.83 11.56
N GLN A 6 21.31 18.31 10.35
CA GLN A 6 20.01 18.81 9.99
C GLN A 6 19.10 17.59 9.96
N LYS A 7 18.13 17.51 10.89
CA LYS A 7 17.10 16.47 10.83
C LYS A 7 16.47 16.56 9.42
N PRO A 8 16.42 15.45 8.66
CA PRO A 8 15.75 15.44 7.37
C PRO A 8 14.35 16.01 7.53
N GLU A 9 13.94 16.87 6.60
CA GLU A 9 12.56 17.32 6.53
C GLU A 9 11.65 16.09 6.43
N PRO A 10 10.54 16.02 7.20
CA PRO A 10 9.66 14.87 7.17
C PRO A 10 9.22 14.60 5.74
N ILE A 11 9.42 13.36 5.27
CA ILE A 11 8.94 12.98 3.94
C ILE A 11 7.41 12.95 4.00
N GLY A 12 6.76 13.74 3.14
CA GLY A 12 5.31 13.81 3.07
C GLY A 12 4.69 12.48 2.62
N THR A 13 4.26 11.66 3.58
CA THR A 13 3.65 10.34 3.37
C THR A 13 2.19 10.26 3.81
N ASP A 14 1.63 11.32 4.41
CA ASP A 14 0.27 11.29 4.95
C ASP A 14 -0.79 10.99 3.88
N ASP A 15 -0.69 11.64 2.72
CA ASP A 15 -1.56 11.38 1.56
C ASP A 15 -1.43 9.93 1.02
N ASP A 16 -0.29 9.28 1.22
CA ASP A 16 -0.13 7.88 0.86
C ASP A 16 -0.91 6.97 1.80
N PHE A 17 -0.77 7.21 3.10
CA PHE A 17 -1.48 6.45 4.11
C PHE A 17 -2.99 6.60 3.99
N GLU A 18 -3.47 7.83 3.80
CA GLU A 18 -4.91 8.11 3.66
C GLU A 18 -5.51 7.40 2.45
N LEU A 19 -4.89 7.54 1.26
CA LEU A 19 -5.44 6.87 0.08
C LEU A 19 -5.38 5.35 0.19
N LEU A 20 -4.32 4.78 0.77
CA LEU A 20 -4.21 3.32 0.92
C LEU A 20 -5.22 2.79 1.94
N ALA A 21 -5.44 3.52 3.04
CA ALA A 21 -6.50 3.20 4.00
C ALA A 21 -7.88 3.24 3.33
N ASP A 22 -8.14 4.26 2.50
CA ASP A 22 -9.39 4.38 1.74
C ASP A 22 -9.58 3.21 0.76
N GLN A 23 -8.52 2.77 0.07
CA GLN A 23 -8.60 1.60 -0.80
C GLN A 23 -8.91 0.31 -0.02
N VAL A 24 -8.30 0.11 1.15
CA VAL A 24 -8.60 -1.03 2.02
C VAL A 24 -10.04 -0.99 2.53
N ALA A 25 -10.51 0.18 2.97
CA ALA A 25 -11.88 0.38 3.43
C ALA A 25 -12.89 0.12 2.31
N ALA A 26 -12.62 0.63 1.10
CA ALA A 26 -13.44 0.40 -0.07
C ALA A 26 -13.49 -1.08 -0.48
N LEU A 27 -12.38 -1.82 -0.37
CA LEU A 27 -12.37 -3.28 -0.59
C LEU A 27 -13.24 -4.02 0.43
N LYS A 28 -13.12 -3.67 1.71
CA LYS A 28 -13.95 -4.23 2.80
C LYS A 28 -15.44 -3.92 2.55
N GLU A 29 -15.77 -2.75 2.04
CA GLU A 29 -17.15 -2.38 1.71
C GLU A 29 -17.68 -3.12 0.47
N LEU A 30 -16.85 -3.26 -0.57
CA LEU A 30 -17.20 -4.05 -1.75
C LEU A 30 -17.59 -5.48 -1.37
N ALA A 31 -16.87 -6.07 -0.41
CA ALA A 31 -17.10 -7.43 0.07
C ALA A 31 -18.40 -7.62 0.88
N ARG A 32 -19.02 -6.53 1.38
CA ARG A 32 -20.30 -6.58 2.10
C ARG A 32 -21.51 -6.61 1.17
N ARG A 33 -21.31 -6.38 -0.12
CA ARG A 33 -22.39 -6.34 -1.10
C ARG A 33 -22.66 -7.73 -1.65
N ASP A 34 -23.94 -8.11 -1.64
CA ASP A 34 -24.38 -9.43 -2.14
C ASP A 34 -24.13 -9.61 -3.64
N ASP A 35 -24.25 -8.52 -4.41
CA ASP A 35 -23.97 -8.48 -5.84
C ASP A 35 -23.15 -7.23 -6.20
N VAL A 36 -22.03 -7.47 -6.89
CA VAL A 36 -21.10 -6.43 -7.34
C VAL A 36 -20.90 -6.61 -8.84
N PRO A 37 -21.33 -5.63 -9.67
CA PRO A 37 -21.12 -5.70 -11.11
C PRO A 37 -19.65 -5.85 -11.48
N GLU A 38 -19.36 -6.71 -12.45
CA GLU A 38 -17.99 -6.98 -12.91
C GLU A 38 -17.23 -5.70 -13.31
N GLY A 39 -17.90 -4.76 -13.99
CA GLY A 39 -17.30 -3.47 -14.35
C GLY A 39 -16.86 -2.64 -13.14
N GLN A 40 -17.57 -2.74 -12.02
CA GLN A 40 -17.18 -2.05 -10.79
C GLN A 40 -15.96 -2.71 -10.12
N ILE A 41 -15.87 -4.04 -10.17
CA ILE A 41 -14.69 -4.78 -9.71
C ILE A 41 -13.48 -4.41 -10.58
N TYR A 42 -13.66 -4.31 -11.89
CA TYR A 42 -12.61 -3.92 -12.84
C TYR A 42 -12.09 -2.51 -12.55
N ASP A 43 -12.97 -1.52 -12.42
CA ASP A 43 -12.59 -0.14 -12.11
C ASP A 43 -11.90 -0.02 -10.75
N PHE A 44 -12.36 -0.80 -9.76
CA PHE A 44 -11.70 -0.91 -8.47
C PHE A 44 -10.29 -1.49 -8.62
N GLY A 45 -10.13 -2.57 -9.39
CA GLY A 45 -8.85 -3.20 -9.68
C GLY A 45 -7.83 -2.26 -10.29
N ILE A 46 -8.24 -1.36 -11.19
CA ILE A 46 -7.37 -0.33 -11.77
C ILE A 46 -6.83 0.60 -10.67
N ARG A 47 -7.72 1.16 -9.83
CA ARG A 47 -7.32 2.08 -8.76
C ARG A 47 -6.46 1.39 -7.70
N TRP A 48 -6.85 0.18 -7.33
CA TRP A 48 -6.12 -0.67 -6.40
C TRP A 48 -4.69 -0.95 -6.89
N GLY A 49 -4.55 -1.39 -8.14
CA GLY A 49 -3.25 -1.65 -8.75
C GLY A 49 -2.36 -0.39 -8.81
N ALA A 50 -2.93 0.75 -9.19
CA ALA A 50 -2.21 2.03 -9.22
C ALA A 50 -1.75 2.48 -7.82
N ALA A 51 -2.62 2.35 -6.81
CA ALA A 51 -2.28 2.67 -5.42
C ALA A 51 -1.14 1.80 -4.90
N LEU A 52 -1.18 0.50 -5.19
CA LEU A 52 -0.13 -0.44 -4.79
C LEU A 52 1.19 -0.17 -5.52
N ALA A 53 1.16 0.02 -6.84
CA ALA A 53 2.36 0.22 -7.65
C ALA A 53 3.04 1.57 -7.40
N GLY A 54 2.28 2.59 -7.01
CA GLY A 54 2.80 3.93 -6.70
C GLY A 54 3.06 4.13 -5.21
N ARG A 55 1.99 4.43 -4.47
CA ARG A 55 2.07 4.91 -3.09
C ARG A 55 2.57 3.85 -2.13
N PHE A 56 2.04 2.62 -2.22
CA PHE A 56 2.50 1.54 -1.35
C PHE A 56 3.95 1.16 -1.61
N ARG A 57 4.38 1.10 -2.88
CA ARG A 57 5.80 0.88 -3.23
C ARG A 57 6.71 1.95 -2.65
N ARG A 58 6.29 3.22 -2.68
CA ARG A 58 7.04 4.33 -2.06
C ARG A 58 7.20 4.15 -0.55
N LEU A 59 6.14 3.78 0.15
CA LEU A 59 6.20 3.52 1.61
C LEU A 59 7.09 2.32 1.95
N VAL A 60 7.00 1.23 1.20
CA VAL A 60 7.88 0.06 1.35
C VAL A 60 9.35 0.46 1.17
N HIS A 61 9.64 1.26 0.14
CA HIS A 61 10.99 1.76 -0.12
C HIS A 61 11.52 2.61 1.05
N TYR A 62 10.71 3.55 1.56
CA TYR A 62 11.11 4.41 2.68
C TYR A 62 11.28 3.64 3.99
N SER A 63 10.41 2.70 4.30
CA SER A 63 10.57 1.82 5.48
C SER A 63 11.86 0.99 5.36
N CYS A 64 12.14 0.41 4.18
CA CYS A 64 13.36 -0.36 3.94
C CYS A 64 14.65 0.48 4.09
N LEU A 65 14.59 1.78 3.78
CA LEU A 65 15.71 2.70 3.97
C LEU A 65 15.79 3.34 5.37
N GLY A 66 14.82 3.06 6.26
CA GLY A 66 14.73 3.69 7.57
C GLY A 66 14.43 5.19 7.51
N LEU A 67 13.70 5.64 6.48
CA LEU A 67 13.36 7.05 6.25
C LEU A 67 12.02 7.46 6.88
N LEU A 68 11.22 6.50 7.35
CA LEU A 68 10.01 6.77 8.12
C LEU A 68 10.40 7.06 9.58
N ASP A 69 9.81 8.09 10.18
CA ASP A 69 9.92 8.29 11.61
C ASP A 69 9.13 7.23 12.39
N ASP A 70 9.30 7.16 13.71
CA ASP A 70 8.65 6.14 14.54
C ASP A 70 7.12 6.13 14.40
N ALA A 71 6.49 7.28 14.16
CA ALA A 71 5.04 7.37 14.01
C ALA A 71 4.59 6.85 12.64
N ALA A 72 5.27 7.26 11.58
CA ALA A 72 5.04 6.79 10.23
C ALA A 72 5.33 5.30 10.07
N GLU A 73 6.39 4.78 10.72
CA GLU A 73 6.74 3.36 10.70
C GLU A 73 5.66 2.52 11.39
N ARG A 74 5.14 2.95 12.56
CA ARG A 74 3.99 2.28 13.20
C ARG A 74 2.76 2.29 12.30
N ARG A 75 2.47 3.40 11.63
CA ARG A 75 1.34 3.54 10.70
C ARG A 75 1.53 2.63 9.48
N PHE A 76 2.75 2.48 8.98
CA PHE A 76 3.09 1.57 7.90
C PHE A 76 2.93 0.09 8.28
N GLN A 77 3.37 -0.31 9.47
CA GLN A 77 3.14 -1.68 9.95
C GLN A 77 1.64 -1.99 10.09
N SER A 78 0.85 -1.05 10.66
CA SER A 78 -0.60 -1.19 10.72
C SER A 78 -1.24 -1.33 9.34
N LEU A 79 -0.81 -0.54 8.36
CA LEU A 79 -1.28 -0.66 6.97
C LEU A 79 -0.92 -2.03 6.37
N CYS A 80 0.27 -2.55 6.67
CA CYS A 80 0.68 -3.87 6.20
C CYS A 80 -0.21 -4.98 6.78
N ASP A 81 -0.57 -4.89 8.06
CA ASP A 81 -1.49 -5.82 8.71
C ASP A 81 -2.89 -5.74 8.11
N ASP A 82 -3.37 -4.53 7.84
CA ASP A 82 -4.63 -4.31 7.14
C ASP A 82 -4.64 -4.95 5.75
N LEU A 83 -3.57 -4.76 4.96
CA LEU A 83 -3.42 -5.37 3.63
C LEU A 83 -3.35 -6.91 3.70
N ARG A 84 -2.71 -7.47 4.72
CA ARG A 84 -2.71 -8.94 4.95
C ARG A 84 -4.11 -9.44 5.31
N SER A 85 -4.86 -8.69 6.12
CA SER A 85 -6.20 -9.07 6.57
C SER A 85 -7.22 -9.18 5.43
N VAL A 86 -7.00 -8.46 4.32
CA VAL A 86 -7.88 -8.48 3.13
C VAL A 86 -7.36 -9.38 2.01
N SER A 87 -6.37 -10.23 2.27
CA SER A 87 -5.77 -11.13 1.26
C SER A 87 -6.80 -12.04 0.59
N ASP A 88 -7.72 -12.64 1.35
CA ASP A 88 -8.80 -13.47 0.79
C ASP A 88 -9.70 -12.67 -0.16
N LEU A 89 -9.94 -11.38 0.11
CA LEU A 89 -10.72 -10.50 -0.77
C LEU A 89 -9.95 -10.16 -2.05
N ILE A 90 -8.65 -9.90 -1.93
CA ILE A 90 -7.76 -9.68 -3.07
C ILE A 90 -7.82 -10.88 -4.02
N GLU A 91 -7.79 -12.10 -3.48
CA GLU A 91 -7.89 -13.32 -4.28
C GLU A 91 -9.28 -13.51 -4.87
N ARG A 92 -10.34 -13.34 -4.08
CA ARG A 92 -11.74 -13.46 -4.52
C ARG A 92 -12.05 -12.55 -5.70
N TYR A 93 -11.51 -11.34 -5.71
CA TYR A 93 -11.74 -10.34 -6.75
C TYR A 93 -10.64 -10.28 -7.82
N GLY A 94 -9.62 -11.17 -7.77
CA GLY A 94 -8.55 -11.21 -8.76
C GLY A 94 -7.67 -9.93 -8.79
N LEU A 95 -7.50 -9.26 -7.65
CA LEU A 95 -6.81 -7.98 -7.56
C LEU A 95 -5.28 -8.16 -7.47
N ALA A 96 -4.55 -7.09 -7.79
CA ALA A 96 -3.10 -7.04 -7.64
C ALA A 96 -2.67 -7.29 -6.18
N ARG A 97 -1.65 -8.12 -5.96
CA ARG A 97 -1.15 -8.42 -4.60
C ARG A 97 -0.14 -7.37 -4.12
N PRO A 98 -0.21 -6.94 -2.84
CA PRO A 98 0.79 -6.04 -2.26
C PRO A 98 2.16 -6.71 -2.17
N ARG A 99 3.21 -5.93 -2.42
CA ARG A 99 4.62 -6.37 -2.32
C ARG A 99 5.30 -5.69 -1.15
N PHE A 100 5.44 -6.40 -0.04
CA PHE A 100 5.93 -5.89 1.24
C PHE A 100 7.45 -5.70 1.34
N SER A 101 8.22 -6.09 0.31
CA SER A 101 9.67 -5.92 0.27
C SER A 101 10.10 -5.11 -0.94
N ASP A 102 11.22 -4.40 -0.83
CA ASP A 102 11.76 -3.63 -1.95
C ASP A 102 12.56 -4.46 -2.97
N THR A 103 12.60 -5.78 -2.80
CA THR A 103 13.31 -6.67 -3.73
C THR A 103 12.66 -6.60 -5.11
N PRO A 104 13.41 -6.26 -6.18
CA PRO A 104 12.90 -6.35 -7.55
C PRO A 104 12.45 -7.78 -7.84
N SER A 105 11.22 -7.95 -8.31
CA SER A 105 10.79 -9.22 -8.90
C SER A 105 11.41 -9.26 -10.28
N HIS A 106 12.51 -10.01 -10.44
CA HIS A 106 12.94 -10.37 -11.78
C HIS A 106 11.82 -11.21 -12.42
N PRO A 107 11.32 -10.86 -13.61
CA PRO A 107 10.46 -11.78 -14.34
C PRO A 107 11.29 -13.02 -14.65
N THR A 108 11.00 -14.14 -13.99
CA THR A 108 11.37 -15.45 -14.53
C THR A 108 10.54 -15.65 -15.77
N LEU A 109 11.10 -15.29 -16.92
CA LEU A 109 10.65 -15.79 -18.21
C LEU A 109 10.76 -17.32 -18.14
N ARG A 110 9.61 -17.98 -18.05
CA ARG A 110 9.47 -19.41 -18.33
C ARG A 110 8.95 -19.59 -19.73
#